data_AF-A0A9D7XBY7-F1
#
_entry.id   AF-A0A9D7XBY7-F1
#
_cell.length_a   1.000
_cell.length_b   1.000
_cell.length_c   1.000
_cell.angle_alpha   90.00
_cell.angle_beta   90.00
_cell.angle_gamma   90.00
#
_symmetry.space_group_name_H-M   'P 1'
#
loop_
_entity.id
_entity.type
_entity.pdbx_description
1 polymer ?
#
loop_
_entity_poly.entity_id
_entity_poly.type
_entity_poly.pdbx_seq_one_letter_code
_entity_poly.pdbx_strand_id
1 'polypeptide(L)'
;MNVLPIIAATLIALGTQARADDIEDAGPQYIAGGQYTAILEQTSGRWQLLPLDARDQEVNNECRQQVYLPKGVWLLNRDRQGNVELVATSGTALPPGHREHVKLIACEAAGAQPSALRAPSALISWLTENSGAVLVGE
;
A
#
# COMPACT_ATOMS: atom_id res chain seq x y z
N MET A 1 11.17 -43.67 68.38
CA MET A 1 11.72 -43.45 67.02
C MET A 1 10.89 -44.23 66.03
N ASN A 2 10.22 -43.56 65.09
CA ASN A 2 10.34 -43.82 63.65
C ASN A 2 9.49 -42.82 62.86
N VAL A 3 10.04 -42.41 61.72
CA VAL A 3 9.84 -41.12 61.07
C VAL A 3 8.90 -41.30 59.88
N LEU A 4 7.92 -40.40 59.74
CA LEU A 4 7.10 -40.24 58.53
C LEU A 4 7.98 -39.84 57.33
N PRO A 5 7.75 -40.39 56.13
CA PRO A 5 8.12 -39.71 54.90
C PRO A 5 6.88 -39.14 54.20
N ILE A 6 6.86 -37.81 54.07
CA ILE A 6 5.95 -37.06 53.20
C ILE A 6 6.48 -37.19 51.77
N ILE A 7 5.71 -37.78 50.87
CA ILE A 7 6.01 -37.80 49.43
C ILE A 7 5.25 -36.64 48.78
N ALA A 8 5.96 -35.58 48.43
CA ALA A 8 5.45 -34.49 47.61
C ALA A 8 5.54 -34.89 46.13
N ALA A 9 4.40 -35.08 45.46
CA ALA A 9 4.34 -35.32 44.03
C ALA A 9 4.18 -33.99 43.28
N THR A 10 5.24 -33.52 42.65
CA THR A 10 5.24 -32.37 41.73
C THR A 10 4.62 -32.78 40.39
N LEU A 11 3.38 -32.35 40.15
CA LEU A 11 2.72 -32.43 38.84
C LEU A 11 3.30 -31.35 37.92
N ILE A 12 4.17 -31.74 36.99
CA ILE A 12 4.63 -30.88 35.90
C ILE A 12 3.52 -30.82 34.86
N ALA A 13 2.77 -29.71 34.84
CA ALA A 13 1.84 -29.41 33.77
C ALA A 13 2.62 -29.16 32.47
N LEU A 14 2.53 -30.09 31.52
CA LEU A 14 2.98 -29.86 30.15
C LEU A 14 2.02 -28.90 29.47
N GLY A 15 2.32 -27.60 29.53
CA GLY A 15 1.68 -26.61 28.67
C GLY A 15 2.16 -26.82 27.23
N THR A 16 1.28 -27.30 26.36
CA THR A 16 1.45 -27.22 24.91
C THR A 16 1.47 -25.74 24.53
N GLN A 17 2.65 -25.21 24.24
CA GLN A 17 2.80 -23.90 23.61
C GLN A 17 2.26 -24.03 22.18
N ALA A 18 1.10 -23.43 21.91
CA ALA A 18 0.68 -23.16 20.55
C ALA A 18 1.72 -22.23 19.94
N ARG A 19 2.48 -22.73 18.96
CA ARG A 19 3.31 -21.86 18.15
C ARG A 19 2.37 -21.07 17.25
N ALA A 20 2.42 -19.75 17.36
CA ALA A 20 2.02 -18.91 16.26
C ALA A 20 3.02 -19.23 15.14
N ASP A 21 2.56 -19.91 14.09
CA ASP A 21 3.30 -19.89 12.84
C ASP A 21 3.30 -18.44 12.37
N ASP A 22 4.49 -17.88 12.22
CA ASP A 22 4.66 -16.58 11.59
C ASP A 22 3.92 -16.63 10.26
N ILE A 23 2.97 -15.70 10.06
CA ILE A 23 2.36 -15.51 8.74
C ILE A 23 3.53 -15.10 7.85
N GLU A 24 4.02 -16.05 7.06
CA GLU A 24 5.08 -15.81 6.10
C GLU A 24 4.60 -14.68 5.19
N ASP A 25 5.31 -13.56 5.24
CA ASP A 25 5.06 -12.43 4.36
C ASP A 25 5.16 -12.95 2.93
N ALA A 26 4.00 -13.12 2.28
CA ALA A 26 3.89 -13.72 0.96
C ALA A 26 4.54 -12.87 -0.14
N GLY A 27 5.14 -11.73 0.24
CA GLY A 27 5.72 -10.77 -0.66
C GLY A 27 4.67 -10.15 -1.59
N PRO A 28 5.05 -9.14 -2.38
CA PRO A 28 4.16 -8.55 -3.35
C PRO A 28 3.79 -9.56 -4.45
N GLN A 29 2.49 -9.83 -4.60
CA GLN A 29 1.92 -10.88 -5.46
C GLN A 29 1.78 -10.51 -6.95
N TYR A 30 2.53 -9.56 -7.48
CA TYR A 30 2.36 -9.18 -8.89
C TYR A 30 3.66 -9.01 -9.66
N ILE A 31 3.84 -9.81 -10.73
CA ILE A 31 4.65 -9.47 -11.91
C ILE A 31 4.09 -10.12 -13.19
N ALA A 32 3.79 -9.29 -14.19
CA ALA A 32 4.31 -9.48 -15.54
C ALA A 32 4.53 -8.11 -16.20
N GLY A 33 5.81 -7.70 -16.35
CA GLY A 33 6.27 -6.42 -16.92
C GLY A 33 7.20 -5.65 -15.97
N GLY A 34 6.72 -5.37 -14.76
CA GLY A 34 7.49 -4.83 -13.64
C GLY A 34 6.64 -5.00 -12.37
N GLN A 35 7.23 -4.95 -11.18
CA GLN A 35 6.43 -5.04 -9.94
C GLN A 35 5.44 -3.88 -9.81
N TYR A 36 5.83 -2.70 -10.30
CA TYR A 36 5.05 -1.45 -10.25
C TYR A 36 5.26 -0.64 -11.52
N THR A 37 4.23 0.07 -11.96
CA THR A 37 4.27 1.04 -13.05
C THR A 37 4.77 2.40 -12.57
N ALA A 38 4.58 2.71 -11.28
CA ALA A 38 5.15 3.88 -10.65
C ALA A 38 5.38 3.69 -9.15
N ILE A 39 6.25 4.51 -8.58
CA ILE A 39 6.47 4.67 -7.14
C ILE A 39 6.11 6.11 -6.76
N LEU A 40 5.35 6.28 -5.69
CA LEU A 40 5.04 7.57 -5.10
C LEU A 40 5.73 7.71 -3.74
N GLU A 41 6.64 8.68 -3.63
CA GLU A 41 7.11 9.21 -2.35
C GLU A 41 6.30 10.45 -1.99
N GLN A 42 5.46 10.31 -0.97
CA GLN A 42 4.43 11.30 -0.67
C GLN A 42 4.99 12.53 0.01
N THR A 43 5.93 12.36 0.96
CA THR A 43 6.53 13.48 1.69
C THR A 43 7.26 14.43 0.77
N SER A 44 7.90 13.91 -0.28
CA SER A 44 8.60 14.70 -1.30
C SER A 44 7.71 15.05 -2.50
N GLY A 45 6.50 14.48 -2.58
CA GLY A 45 5.64 14.58 -3.76
C GLY A 45 6.28 13.98 -5.02
N ARG A 46 7.29 13.12 -4.89
CA ARG A 46 8.03 12.59 -6.04
C ARG A 46 7.34 11.33 -6.58
N TRP A 47 7.13 11.32 -7.89
CA TRP A 47 6.74 10.13 -8.63
C TRP A 47 7.93 9.61 -9.44
N GLN A 48 8.23 8.32 -9.32
CA GLN A 48 9.15 7.63 -10.21
C GLN A 48 8.34 6.70 -11.12
N LEU A 49 8.36 6.95 -12.41
CA LEU A 49 7.70 6.15 -13.44
C LEU A 49 8.64 5.05 -13.91
N LEU A 50 8.11 3.83 -14.02
CA LEU A 50 8.87 2.63 -14.33
C LEU A 50 8.34 1.99 -15.64
N PRO A 51 8.51 2.64 -16.80
CA PRO A 51 8.09 2.08 -18.08
C PRO A 51 8.84 0.79 -18.41
N LEU A 52 8.18 -0.14 -19.11
CA LEU A 52 8.76 -1.45 -19.43
C LEU A 52 9.85 -1.38 -20.51
N ASP A 53 9.72 -0.44 -21.44
CA ASP A 53 10.50 -0.33 -22.68
C ASP A 53 11.28 0.98 -22.78
N ALA A 54 11.27 1.79 -21.70
CA ALA A 54 11.95 3.07 -21.65
C ALA A 54 12.73 3.22 -20.33
N ARG A 55 13.38 4.37 -20.16
CA ARG A 55 14.09 4.69 -18.92
C ARG A 55 13.10 5.19 -17.87
N ASP A 56 13.41 4.91 -16.61
CA ASP A 56 12.74 5.51 -15.48
C ASP A 56 12.71 7.03 -15.60
N GLN A 57 11.57 7.62 -15.22
CA GLN A 57 11.37 9.06 -15.27
C GLN A 57 10.89 9.56 -13.92
N GLU A 58 11.52 10.61 -13.42
CA GLU A 58 11.05 11.33 -12.23
C GLU A 58 10.07 12.44 -12.63
N VAL A 59 8.97 12.55 -11.89
CA VAL A 59 8.01 13.64 -11.99
C VAL A 59 7.74 14.17 -10.58
N ASN A 60 8.03 15.44 -10.35
CA ASN A 60 7.76 16.09 -9.08
C ASN A 60 6.33 16.64 -9.05
N ASN A 61 5.62 16.37 -7.96
CA ASN A 61 4.28 16.90 -7.73
C ASN A 61 4.40 18.30 -7.12
N GLU A 62 4.17 19.32 -7.93
CA GLU A 62 4.19 20.72 -7.49
C GLU A 62 2.92 21.13 -6.75
N CYS A 63 2.01 20.18 -6.56
CA CYS A 63 0.65 20.46 -6.18
C CYS A 63 0.49 20.19 -4.69
N ARG A 64 -0.24 21.07 -4.00
CA ARG A 64 -0.53 20.89 -2.58
C ARG A 64 -1.31 19.60 -2.39
N GLN A 65 -0.64 18.55 -1.92
CA GLN A 65 -1.29 17.29 -1.57
C GLN A 65 -2.27 17.53 -0.42
N GLN A 66 -3.50 17.05 -0.61
CA GLN A 66 -4.59 17.17 0.35
C GLN A 66 -4.86 15.85 1.06
N VAL A 67 -4.30 14.75 0.55
CA VAL A 67 -4.52 13.38 1.00
C VAL A 67 -3.19 12.65 0.98
N TYR A 68 -2.94 11.90 2.05
CA TYR A 68 -1.90 10.89 2.10
C TYR A 68 -2.55 9.51 2.02
N LEU A 69 -2.01 8.68 1.15
CA LEU A 69 -2.35 7.28 1.01
C LEU A 69 -1.59 6.45 2.06
N PRO A 70 -2.24 5.45 2.66
CA PRO A 70 -1.52 4.40 3.37
C PRO A 70 -0.45 3.77 2.49
N LYS A 71 0.70 3.47 3.10
CA LYS A 71 1.80 2.75 2.43
C LYS A 71 1.33 1.41 1.90
N GLY A 72 1.88 1.02 0.77
CA GLY A 72 1.62 -0.27 0.16
C GLY A 72 1.29 -0.17 -1.32
N VAL A 73 0.65 -1.21 -1.84
CA VAL A 73 0.40 -1.37 -3.27
C VAL A 73 -1.01 -0.95 -3.61
N TRP A 74 -1.12 -0.02 -4.54
CA TRP A 74 -2.37 0.51 -5.07
C TRP A 74 -2.48 0.16 -6.56
N LEU A 75 -3.63 -0.34 -6.98
CA LEU A 75 -3.88 -0.63 -8.39
C LEU A 75 -4.36 0.63 -9.10
N LEU A 76 -3.82 0.88 -10.29
CA LEU A 76 -4.39 1.85 -11.22
C LEU A 76 -5.65 1.26 -11.81
N ASN A 77 -6.77 1.94 -11.59
CA ASN A 77 -8.07 1.54 -12.09
C ASN A 77 -8.79 2.74 -12.73
N ARG A 78 -9.92 2.46 -13.38
CA ARG A 78 -10.88 3.47 -13.81
C ARG A 78 -12.21 3.27 -13.11
N ASP A 79 -12.78 4.36 -12.62
CA ASP A 79 -14.14 4.36 -12.08
C ASP A 79 -15.18 4.14 -13.20
N ARG A 80 -16.45 4.02 -12.83
CA ARG A 80 -17.55 3.79 -13.79
C ARG A 80 -17.73 4.94 -14.79
N GLN A 81 -17.16 6.11 -14.50
CA GLN A 81 -17.17 7.28 -15.38
C GLN A 81 -15.88 7.39 -16.21
N GLY A 82 -14.97 6.43 -16.08
CA GLY A 82 -13.70 6.38 -16.82
C GLY A 82 -12.57 7.20 -16.19
N ASN A 83 -12.79 7.84 -15.03
CA ASN A 83 -11.77 8.61 -14.34
C ASN A 83 -10.76 7.66 -13.70
N VAL A 84 -9.48 8.05 -13.72
CA VAL A 84 -8.44 7.26 -13.07
C VAL A 84 -8.55 7.33 -11.55
N GLU A 85 -8.34 6.19 -10.90
CA GLU A 85 -8.31 6.06 -9.44
C GLU A 85 -7.24 5.06 -9.00
N LEU A 86 -6.82 5.20 -7.75
CA LEU A 86 -6.00 4.24 -7.04
C LEU A 86 -6.89 3.41 -6.15
N VAL A 87 -6.79 2.08 -6.27
CA VAL A 87 -7.55 1.12 -5.48
C VAL A 87 -6.61 0.33 -4.60
N ALA A 88 -6.83 0.35 -3.29
CA ALA A 88 -6.03 -0.41 -2.34
C ALA A 88 -6.14 -1.91 -2.62
N THR A 89 -5.01 -2.60 -2.67
CA THR A 89 -5.00 -4.07 -2.70
C THR A 89 -5.35 -4.65 -1.33
N SER A 90 -5.70 -5.93 -1.27
CA SER A 90 -5.90 -6.64 0.00
C SER A 90 -4.66 -6.66 0.91
N GLY A 91 -3.46 -6.44 0.35
CA GLY A 91 -2.22 -6.32 1.10
C GLY A 91 -1.94 -4.91 1.64
N THR A 92 -2.69 -3.90 1.22
CA THR A 92 -2.53 -2.53 1.71
C THR A 92 -3.33 -2.35 2.99
N ALA A 93 -2.64 -2.21 4.11
CA ALA A 93 -3.26 -1.93 5.39
C ALA A 93 -3.92 -0.54 5.37
N LEU A 94 -5.24 -0.50 5.50
CA LEU A 94 -6.02 0.74 5.55
C LEU A 94 -6.39 1.08 7.01
N PRO A 95 -5.80 2.12 7.63
CA PRO A 95 -6.22 2.57 8.95
C PRO A 95 -7.66 3.08 8.93
N PRO A 96 -8.37 3.06 10.07
CA PRO A 96 -9.74 3.57 10.15
C PRO A 96 -9.88 4.98 9.55
N GLY A 97 -10.93 5.17 8.73
CA GLY A 97 -11.20 6.44 8.06
C GLY A 97 -10.53 6.62 6.69
N HIS A 98 -9.64 5.72 6.26
CA HIS A 98 -9.08 5.73 4.91
C HIS A 98 -10.03 5.06 3.91
N ARG A 99 -9.97 5.52 2.67
CA ARG A 99 -10.76 4.98 1.57
C ARG A 99 -9.96 3.95 0.80
N GLU A 100 -10.63 2.88 0.41
CA GLU A 100 -10.08 1.87 -0.50
C GLU A 100 -9.93 2.40 -1.93
N HIS A 101 -10.77 3.37 -2.33
CA HIS A 101 -10.71 4.02 -3.65
C HIS A 101 -10.37 5.50 -3.48
N VAL A 102 -9.31 5.95 -4.14
CA VAL A 102 -8.86 7.34 -4.12
C VAL A 102 -8.72 7.85 -5.55
N LYS A 103 -9.50 8.88 -5.89
CA LYS A 103 -9.47 9.49 -7.22
C LYS A 103 -8.13 10.18 -7.47
N LEU A 104 -7.58 10.01 -8.66
CA LEU A 104 -6.47 10.82 -9.17
C LEU A 104 -7.05 11.99 -9.96
N ILE A 105 -6.73 13.22 -9.54
CA ILE A 105 -7.21 14.43 -10.19
C ILE A 105 -6.06 15.36 -10.53
N ALA A 106 -6.24 16.11 -11.61
CA ALA A 106 -5.30 17.13 -12.03
C ALA A 106 -5.08 18.17 -10.92
N CYS A 107 -3.86 18.68 -10.83
CA CYS A 107 -3.51 19.72 -9.87
C CYS A 107 -4.34 20.99 -10.02
N GLU A 108 -4.60 21.38 -11.26
CA GLU A 108 -5.41 22.51 -11.70
C GLU A 108 -6.91 22.25 -11.63
N ALA A 109 -7.35 21.04 -11.23
CA ALA A 109 -8.77 20.73 -11.12
C ALA A 109 -9.44 21.68 -10.11
N ALA A 110 -10.51 22.35 -10.57
CA ALA A 110 -11.28 23.30 -9.78
C ALA A 110 -12.03 22.62 -8.63
N GLY A 111 -12.28 23.38 -7.56
CA GLY A 111 -13.03 22.93 -6.39
C GLY A 111 -12.19 22.18 -5.35
N ALA A 112 -12.67 22.18 -4.11
CA ALA A 112 -12.06 21.42 -3.03
C ALA A 112 -12.41 19.93 -3.18
N GLN A 113 -11.39 19.08 -3.30
CA GLN A 113 -11.56 17.63 -3.36
C GLN A 113 -10.69 16.98 -2.26
N PRO A 114 -11.11 17.07 -0.99
CA PRO A 114 -10.29 16.69 0.17
C PRO A 114 -10.05 15.17 0.29
N SER A 115 -10.57 14.37 -0.64
CA SER A 115 -10.41 12.90 -0.67
C SER A 115 -9.78 12.40 -1.97
N ALA A 116 -9.29 13.30 -2.80
CA ALA A 116 -8.63 12.97 -4.06
C ALA A 116 -7.13 13.25 -3.96
N LEU A 117 -6.33 12.40 -4.60
CA LEU A 117 -4.91 12.62 -4.76
C LEU A 117 -4.68 13.51 -5.98
N ARG A 118 -4.00 14.64 -5.75
CA ARG A 118 -3.63 15.58 -6.83
C ARG A 118 -2.30 15.17 -7.44
N ALA A 119 -2.24 15.17 -8.77
CA ALA A 119 -1.05 14.87 -9.55
C ALA A 119 -1.02 15.69 -10.85
N PRO A 120 0.16 15.98 -11.42
CA PRO A 120 0.26 16.71 -12.69
C PRO A 120 -0.53 16.03 -13.81
N SER A 121 -1.20 16.80 -14.66
CA SER A 121 -2.05 16.25 -15.72
C SER A 121 -1.28 15.33 -16.68
N ALA A 122 -0.02 15.66 -17.01
CA ALA A 122 0.81 14.80 -17.83
C ALA A 122 1.08 13.43 -17.19
N LEU A 123 1.28 13.40 -15.86
CA LEU A 123 1.44 12.15 -15.11
C LEU A 123 0.15 11.33 -15.13
N ILE A 124 -1.00 11.97 -14.92
CA ILE A 124 -2.30 11.30 -14.94
C ILE A 124 -2.57 10.67 -16.31
N SER A 125 -2.27 11.37 -17.40
CA SER A 125 -2.36 10.84 -18.76
C SER A 125 -1.43 9.65 -18.97
N TRP A 126 -0.18 9.73 -18.48
CA TRP A 126 0.75 8.62 -18.58
C TRP A 126 0.28 7.37 -17.81
N LEU A 127 -0.18 7.53 -16.56
CA LEU A 127 -0.73 6.42 -15.75
C LEU A 127 -2.01 5.81 -16.37
N THR A 128 -2.76 6.63 -17.09
CA THR A 128 -3.97 6.23 -17.82
C THR A 128 -3.63 5.31 -18.99
N GLU A 129 -2.50 5.54 -19.66
CA GLU A 129 -2.00 4.74 -20.78
C GLU A 129 -1.21 3.51 -20.31
N ASN A 130 -0.57 3.61 -19.15
CA ASN A 130 0.28 2.58 -18.57
C ASN A 130 -0.43 1.97 -17.36
N SER A 131 -1.26 0.96 -17.62
CA SER A 131 -1.95 0.20 -16.56
C SER A 131 -0.96 -0.50 -15.64
N GLY A 132 -1.36 -0.75 -14.39
CA GLY A 132 -0.58 -1.56 -13.44
C GLY A 132 -0.72 -1.09 -12.00
N ALA A 133 0.36 -1.14 -11.24
CA ALA A 133 0.36 -0.86 -9.80
C ALA A 133 1.25 0.33 -9.45
N VAL A 134 0.86 1.08 -8.43
CA VAL A 134 1.64 2.14 -7.80
C VAL A 134 2.06 1.66 -6.42
N LEU A 135 3.38 1.65 -6.17
CA LEU A 135 3.90 1.50 -4.83
C LEU A 135 3.89 2.86 -4.12
N VAL A 136 3.20 2.94 -2.99
CA VAL A 136 3.17 4.15 -2.16
C VAL A 136 4.13 3.99 -0.99
N GLY A 137 5.13 4.87 -0.95
CA GLY A 137 6.10 5.02 0.12
C GLY A 137 5.80 6.19 1.05
N GLU A 138 6.84 6.61 1.79
CA GLU A 138 6.83 7.78 2.66
C GLU A 138 6.76 9.10 1.89
#